data_AF-F7XUX5-F1
#
_entry.id   AF-F7XUX5-F1
#
_cell.length_a   1.000
_cell.length_b   1.000
_cell.length_c   1.000
_cell.angle_alpha   90.00
_cell.angle_beta   90.00
_cell.angle_gamma   90.00
#
_symmetry.space_group_name_H-M   'P 1'
#
loop_
_entity.id
_entity.type
_entity.pdbx_description
1 polymer ?
#
loop_
_entity_poly.entity_id
_entity_poly.type
_entity_poly.pdbx_seq_one_letter_code
_entity_poly.pdbx_strand_id
1 'polypeptide(L)'
;MKQSKISSILPSPAMLESYEEIAPGIVDKLVDLVEKEQKHRHSLEEKALKCEIMFEKCSLVAVKGVSSLIAVLVLLISFLAAKLSLFVGMIFCLSCYTFLFFIEKIKS
;
A
#
# COMPACT_ATOMS: atom_id res chain seq x y z
N MET A 1 -13.87 36.55 -8.55
CA MET A 1 -12.61 36.55 -7.77
C MET A 1 -11.85 35.29 -8.12
N LYS A 2 -10.68 35.43 -8.74
CA LYS A 2 -9.90 34.34 -9.35
C LYS A 2 -9.17 33.59 -8.23
N GLN A 3 -9.61 32.39 -7.88
CA GLN A 3 -8.84 31.52 -6.97
C GLN A 3 -7.60 31.03 -7.72
N SER A 4 -6.46 31.70 -7.54
CA SER A 4 -5.18 31.21 -8.03
C SER A 4 -4.85 29.94 -7.25
N LYS A 5 -4.84 28.82 -7.96
CA LYS A 5 -4.36 27.53 -7.47
C LYS A 5 -2.94 27.74 -6.95
N ILE A 6 -2.78 27.86 -5.63
CA ILE A 6 -1.48 27.94 -4.97
C ILE A 6 -0.89 26.53 -5.03
N SER A 7 -0.24 26.21 -6.14
CA SER A 7 0.47 24.94 -6.35
C SER A 7 1.86 24.92 -5.69
N SER A 8 2.21 26.00 -5.00
CA SER A 8 3.50 26.24 -4.36
C SER A 8 3.25 26.54 -2.88
N ILE A 9 3.95 25.85 -1.97
CA ILE A 9 3.87 26.11 -0.53
C ILE A 9 4.43 27.51 -0.20
N LEU A 10 5.23 28.09 -1.10
CA LEU A 10 5.75 29.44 -0.99
C LEU A 10 4.89 30.47 -1.73
N PRO A 11 4.75 31.70 -1.19
CA PRO A 11 4.19 32.86 -1.90
C PRO A 11 4.97 33.17 -3.17
N SER A 12 4.42 34.02 -4.04
CA SER A 12 5.17 34.50 -5.21
C SER A 12 6.40 35.32 -4.78
N PRO A 13 7.48 35.36 -5.58
CA PRO A 13 8.69 36.13 -5.26
C PRO A 13 8.41 37.61 -4.94
N ALA A 14 7.50 38.24 -5.69
CA ALA A 14 7.10 39.63 -5.45
C ALA A 14 6.44 39.83 -4.07
N MET A 15 5.70 38.83 -3.57
CA MET A 15 5.13 38.90 -2.22
C MET A 15 6.20 38.70 -1.15
N LEU A 16 7.18 37.80 -1.39
CA LEU A 16 8.29 37.57 -0.47
C LEU A 16 9.15 38.83 -0.30
N GLU A 17 9.41 39.56 -1.39
CA GLU A 17 10.10 40.85 -1.35
C GLU A 17 9.36 41.86 -0.48
N SER A 18 8.03 41.96 -0.62
CA SER A 18 7.21 42.82 0.26
C SER A 18 7.27 42.39 1.74
N TYR A 19 7.35 41.10 2.03
CA TYR A 19 7.49 40.62 3.42
C TYR A 19 8.85 41.00 4.01
N GLU A 20 9.92 40.89 3.22
CA GLU A 20 11.27 41.26 3.64
C GLU A 20 11.40 42.76 3.90
N GLU A 21 10.77 43.60 3.07
CA GLU A 21 10.71 45.06 3.28
C GLU A 21 9.96 45.43 4.57
N ILE A 22 8.88 44.73 4.92
CA ILE A 22 8.11 44.98 6.14
C ILE A 22 8.90 44.56 7.39
N ALA A 23 9.55 43.40 7.33
CA ALA A 23 10.28 42.82 8.44
C ALA A 23 11.50 42.04 7.94
N PRO A 24 12.70 42.65 7.97
CA PRO A 24 13.92 41.99 7.52
C PRO A 24 14.17 40.68 8.27
N GLY A 25 14.53 39.62 7.53
CA GLY A 25 14.76 38.26 8.04
C GLY A 25 13.49 37.45 8.28
N ILE A 26 12.31 37.95 7.90
CA ILE A 26 11.06 37.17 8.00
C ILE A 26 10.96 36.12 6.90
N VAL A 27 11.53 36.39 5.72
CA VAL A 27 11.52 35.43 4.61
C VAL A 27 12.29 34.17 4.98
N ASP A 28 13.46 34.31 5.61
CA ASP A 28 14.24 33.16 6.10
C ASP A 28 13.45 32.32 7.11
N LYS A 29 12.79 32.97 8.08
CA LYS A 29 11.92 32.27 9.03
C LYS A 29 10.75 31.58 8.35
N LEU A 30 10.17 32.19 7.32
CA LEU A 30 9.08 31.61 6.55
C LEU A 30 9.54 30.37 5.77
N VAL A 31 10.72 30.42 5.16
CA VAL A 31 11.34 29.28 4.47
C VAL A 31 11.60 28.14 5.45
N ASP A 32 12.15 28.43 6.64
CA ASP A 32 12.36 27.44 7.70
C ASP A 32 11.05 26.76 8.14
N LEU A 33 9.97 27.55 8.29
CA LEU A 33 8.66 27.02 8.65
C LEU A 33 8.08 26.14 7.54
N VAL A 34 8.21 26.58 6.29
CA VAL A 34 7.77 25.82 5.11
C VAL A 34 8.53 24.50 4.98
N GLU A 35 9.84 24.51 5.17
CA GLU A 35 10.65 23.29 5.10
C GLU A 35 10.24 22.29 6.18
N LYS A 36 9.97 22.76 7.41
CA LYS A 36 9.47 21.91 8.51
C LYS A 36 8.12 21.30 8.18
N GLU A 37 7.19 22.09 7.63
CA GLU A 37 5.86 21.62 7.24
C GLU A 37 5.94 20.61 6.08
N GLN A 38 6.79 20.88 5.08
CA GLN A 38 7.04 19.94 3.98
C GLN A 38 7.62 18.61 4.47
N LYS A 39 8.61 18.66 5.36
CA LYS A 39 9.18 17.44 5.98
C LYS A 39 8.12 16.69 6.78
N HIS A 40 7.28 17.39 7.53
CA HIS A 40 6.19 16.76 8.29
C HIS A 40 5.21 16.05 7.37
N ARG A 41 4.73 16.74 6.32
CA ARG A 41 3.83 16.16 5.31
C ARG A 41 4.44 14.96 4.59
N HIS A 42 5.68 15.06 4.13
CA HIS A 42 6.36 13.93 3.48
C HIS A 42 6.52 12.73 4.43
N SER A 43 6.83 12.98 5.71
CA SER A 43 6.88 11.90 6.71
C SER A 43 5.53 11.22 6.90
N LEU A 44 4.42 11.97 6.88
CA LEU A 44 3.07 11.40 6.98
C LEU A 44 2.71 10.59 5.72
N GLU A 45 3.04 11.11 4.53
CA GLU A 45 2.84 10.41 3.26
C GLU A 45 3.65 9.11 3.20
N GLU A 46 4.92 9.13 3.64
CA GLU A 46 5.77 7.95 3.72
C GLU A 46 5.21 6.91 4.71
N LYS A 47 4.71 7.35 5.87
CA LYS A 47 4.06 6.46 6.85
C LYS A 47 2.78 5.84 6.29
N ALA A 48 1.95 6.63 5.61
CA ALA A 48 0.73 6.15 4.97
C ALA A 48 1.05 5.08 3.91
N LEU A 49 2.02 5.35 3.04
CA LEU A 49 2.48 4.42 2.01
C LEU A 49 3.01 3.11 2.64
N LYS A 50 3.81 3.21 3.72
CA LYS A 50 4.30 2.03 4.44
C LYS A 50 3.17 1.21 5.05
N CYS A 51 2.16 1.86 5.63
CA CYS A 51 0.99 1.18 6.17
C CYS A 51 0.21 0.44 5.07
N GLU A 52 0.01 1.07 3.91
CA GLU A 52 -0.66 0.46 2.76
C GLU A 52 0.10 -0.78 2.26
N ILE A 53 1.42 -0.67 2.08
CA ILE A 53 2.28 -1.79 1.67
C ILE A 53 2.25 -2.92 2.71
N MET A 54 2.28 -2.60 4.00
CA MET A 54 2.21 -3.63 5.05
C MET A 54 0.84 -4.33 5.09
N PHE A 55 -0.25 -3.59 4.88
CA PHE A 55 -1.59 -4.15 4.85
C PHE A 55 -1.77 -5.07 3.63
N GLU A 56 -1.29 -4.67 2.46
CA GLU A 56 -1.30 -5.50 1.25
C GLU A 56 -0.52 -6.81 1.46
N LYS A 57 0.69 -6.73 2.03
CA LYS A 57 1.49 -7.94 2.33
C LYS A 57 0.82 -8.86 3.37
N CYS A 58 0.25 -8.29 4.43
CA CYS A 58 -0.36 -9.09 5.51
C CYS A 58 -1.64 -9.79 5.04
N SER A 59 -2.48 -9.10 4.27
CA SER A 59 -3.72 -9.66 3.71
C SER A 59 -3.44 -10.81 2.74
N LEU A 60 -2.43 -10.70 1.88
CA LEU A 60 -2.03 -11.79 0.98
C LEU A 60 -1.54 -13.03 1.72
N VAL A 61 -0.75 -12.86 2.80
CA VAL A 61 -0.27 -14.00 3.61
C VAL A 61 -1.43 -14.67 4.36
N ALA A 62 -2.36 -13.90 4.92
CA ALA A 62 -3.51 -14.44 5.63
C ALA A 62 -4.43 -15.26 4.72
N VAL A 63 -4.74 -14.75 3.52
CA VAL A 63 -5.59 -15.46 2.54
C VAL A 63 -4.92 -16.75 2.04
N LYS A 64 -3.60 -16.75 1.84
CA LYS A 64 -2.83 -17.96 1.50
C LYS A 64 -2.87 -19.01 2.60
N GLY A 65 -2.70 -18.59 3.86
CA GLY A 65 -2.76 -19.51 5.01
C GLY A 65 -4.12 -20.18 5.14
N VAL A 66 -5.21 -19.40 5.07
CA VAL A 66 -6.57 -19.92 5.19
C VAL A 66 -6.94 -20.85 4.04
N SER A 67 -6.60 -20.49 2.78
CA SER A 67 -6.88 -21.35 1.62
C SER A 67 -6.12 -22.69 1.67
N SER A 68 -4.87 -22.69 2.14
CA SER A 68 -4.10 -23.93 2.35
C SER A 68 -4.74 -24.83 3.41
N LEU A 69 -5.18 -24.27 4.54
CA LEU A 69 -5.86 -25.03 5.59
C LEU A 69 -7.17 -25.66 5.10
N ILE A 70 -7.97 -24.90 4.34
CA ILE A 70 -9.21 -25.41 3.75
C ILE A 70 -8.91 -26.57 2.78
N ALA A 71 -7.90 -26.42 1.92
CA ALA A 71 -7.50 -27.48 1.00
C ALA A 71 -7.12 -28.76 1.75
N VAL A 72 -6.31 -28.67 2.81
CA VAL A 72 -5.93 -29.82 3.63
C VAL A 72 -7.14 -30.48 4.30
N LEU A 73 -8.07 -29.70 4.84
CA LEU A 73 -9.30 -30.22 5.45
C LEU A 73 -10.17 -30.98 4.43
N VAL A 74 -10.33 -30.44 3.22
CA VAL A 74 -11.07 -31.10 2.14
C VAL A 74 -10.42 -32.43 1.74
N LEU A 75 -9.08 -32.46 1.65
CA LEU A 75 -8.33 -33.70 1.37
C LEU A 75 -8.55 -34.76 2.47
N LEU A 76 -8.50 -34.36 3.75
CA LEU A 76 -8.70 -35.27 4.89
C LEU A 76 -10.11 -35.87 4.94
N ILE A 77 -11.15 -35.05 4.74
CA ILE A 77 -12.54 -35.52 4.70
C ILE A 77 -12.76 -36.49 3.52
N SER A 78 -12.18 -36.17 2.36
CA SER A 78 -12.30 -36.98 1.15
C SER A 78 -11.57 -38.32 1.27
N PHE A 79 -10.42 -38.35 1.96
CA PHE A 79 -9.70 -39.59 2.27
C PHE A 79 -10.52 -40.52 3.17
N LEU A 80 -11.22 -39.96 4.16
CA LEU A 80 -12.07 -40.73 5.07
C LEU A 80 -13.32 -41.30 4.37
N ALA A 81 -13.82 -40.63 3.33
CA ALA A 81 -15.00 -41.02 2.55
C ALA A 81 -14.70 -41.96 1.35
N ALA A 82 -13.50 -42.56 1.32
CA ALA A 82 -12.88 -43.32 0.23
C ALA A 82 -13.85 -43.93 -0.81
N LYS A 83 -14.13 -43.15 -1.86
CA LYS A 83 -14.72 -43.58 -3.13
C LYS A 83 -13.79 -43.19 -4.27
N LEU A 84 -13.60 -44.10 -5.25
CA LEU A 84 -12.71 -43.93 -6.39
C LEU A 84 -12.98 -42.64 -7.21
N SER A 85 -14.24 -42.18 -7.27
CA SER A 85 -14.63 -40.94 -7.96
C SER A 85 -14.11 -39.67 -7.28
N LEU A 86 -13.88 -39.68 -5.96
CA LEU A 86 -13.38 -38.51 -5.23
C LEU A 86 -11.87 -38.32 -5.41
N PHE A 87 -11.13 -39.38 -5.76
CA PHE A 87 -9.68 -39.33 -5.95
C PHE A 87 -9.28 -38.49 -7.18
N VAL A 88 -10.07 -38.56 -8.25
CA VAL A 88 -9.88 -37.75 -9.47
C VAL A 88 -10.07 -36.26 -9.16
N GLY A 89 -11.02 -35.92 -8.28
CA GLY A 89 -11.23 -34.56 -7.80
C GLY A 89 -10.02 -33.99 -7.06
N MET A 90 -9.32 -34.81 -6.27
CA MET A 90 -8.13 -34.36 -5.52
C MET A 90 -6.99 -33.93 -6.43
N ILE A 91 -6.73 -34.69 -7.50
CA ILE A 91 -5.67 -34.38 -8.47
C ILE A 91 -5.97 -33.06 -9.19
N PHE A 92 -7.25 -32.85 -9.57
CA PHE A 92 -7.67 -31.61 -10.21
C PHE A 92 -7.55 -30.40 -9.26
N CYS A 93 -8.02 -30.51 -8.02
CA CYS A 93 -7.92 -29.44 -7.03
C CYS A 93 -6.47 -29.07 -6.71
N LEU A 94 -5.59 -30.07 -6.55
CA LEU A 94 -4.16 -29.84 -6.30
C LEU A 94 -3.49 -29.16 -7.51
N SER A 95 -3.79 -29.60 -8.73
CA SER A 95 -3.25 -28.96 -9.94
C SER A 95 -3.68 -27.49 -10.05
N CYS A 96 -4.95 -27.19 -9.76
CA CYS A 96 -5.48 -25.83 -9.81
C CYS A 96 -4.83 -24.93 -8.75
N TYR A 97 -4.63 -25.46 -7.54
CA TYR A 97 -3.93 -24.76 -6.47
C TYR A 97 -2.47 -24.43 -6.84
N THR A 98 -1.73 -25.40 -7.37
CA THR A 98 -0.34 -25.18 -7.82
C THR A 98 -0.24 -24.20 -8.99
N PHE A 99 -1.23 -24.18 -9.88
CA PHE A 99 -1.28 -23.26 -11.01
C PHE A 99 -1.56 -21.81 -10.56
N LEU A 100 -2.48 -21.61 -9.63
CA LEU A 100 -2.75 -20.28 -9.06
C LEU A 100 -1.51 -19.72 -8.35
N PHE A 101 -0.80 -20.56 -7.58
CA PHE A 101 0.46 -20.18 -6.95
C PHE A 101 1.54 -19.80 -7.98
N PHE A 102 1.58 -20.48 -9.12
CA PHE A 102 2.50 -20.18 -10.21
C PHE A 102 2.20 -18.84 -10.89
N ILE A 103 0.93 -18.54 -11.17
CA ILE A 103 0.50 -17.25 -11.73
C ILE A 103 0.83 -16.09 -10.79
N GLU A 104 0.63 -16.29 -9.49
CA GLU A 104 0.94 -15.25 -8.49
C GLU A 104 2.45 -14.97 -8.39
N LYS A 105 3.30 -16.01 -8.51
CA LYS A 105 4.76 -15.86 -8.55
C LYS A 105 5.26 -15.12 -9.80
N ILE A 106 4.53 -15.18 -10.91
CA ILE A 106 4.87 -14.44 -12.15
C ILE A 106 4.52 -12.96 -12.03
N LYS A 107 3.50 -12.62 -11.23
CA LYS A 107 2.99 -11.25 -11.09
C LYS A 107 3.71 -10.43 -10.00
N SER A 108 4.28 -11.10 -8.99
CA SER A 108 5.10 -10.48 -7.93
C SER A 108 6.56 -10.28 -8.36
#